data_AF-A0A3A2IYV2-F1
#
_entry.id   AF-A0A3A2IYV2-F1
#
_cell.length_a   1.000
_cell.length_b   1.000
_cell.length_c   1.000
_cell.angle_alpha   90.00
_cell.angle_beta   90.00
_cell.angle_gamma   90.00
#
_symmetry.space_group_name_H-M   'P 1'
#
loop_
_entity.id
_entity.type
_entity.pdbx_description
1 polymer ?
#
loop_
_entity_poly.entity_id
_entity_poly.type
_entity_poly.pdbx_seq_one_letter_code
_entity_poly.pdbx_strand_id
1 'polypeptide(L)'
;MLSVEIKVILVIMDVMHMLSPLFDITNLMPHGYCLVWNSALLWLHVFSDALIALAYYSIPLIMLYFIRKHKDFPFNNLLLLFAAFIIACGTTHVLSIITIWMPLYWLEGLLKFVTGLISLSTAIVMIVVVPKALAEIRRNQGLKTQLLNQATQMQQQLADQVAERTEELRKTTEQAQSALKIKKAFLSNMSHEIRTPINAIMSISYLTLQTDLTAQQHNYLNKIDNSAKWLLGILDDVLNFSKLEEGKVSLEHSDFELNSVMLFLQDVTPPLLKDKSVMLNFNVDPAIPAALIGDSLRLGQVLLNLLSNAIKFTSEGSITLEVQLLSLEAGQASLRFAIIDTGIGISIGRQSELFEAFNQADNSTTRLYGGTGLGLSISKELVSAMGGHIAVESQEGMGSCFSFIITLGVGTPVINPVLPTIATKRVDTYPGLRNVRVLVVEDNEVIREFIPDIMEHEGMQVDLAGNGVEALALLAVNDYAAVLMDCQMPVMDGYEATRRIRIKPRFAKLPIIAMTGNVLDQERERCLACGMNDFISKPVEWDHVFFTLECWITDPEGQAALKK
;
A
#
# COMPACT_ATOMS: atom_id res chain seq x y z
N MET A 1 -11.65 -56.32 69.80
CA MET A 1 -10.55 -56.78 68.93
C MET A 1 -10.24 -58.26 69.12
N LEU A 2 -10.04 -58.77 70.36
CA LEU A 2 -9.75 -60.21 70.61
C LEU A 2 -10.79 -61.23 70.07
N SER A 3 -12.09 -60.92 70.01
CA SER A 3 -13.12 -61.89 69.56
C SER A 3 -13.20 -62.10 68.04
N VAL A 4 -12.69 -61.15 67.25
CA VAL A 4 -12.64 -61.26 65.78
C VAL A 4 -11.43 -62.10 65.38
N GLU A 5 -10.29 -61.94 66.06
CA GLU A 5 -9.09 -62.76 65.83
C GLU A 5 -9.33 -64.24 66.15
N ILE A 6 -10.04 -64.56 67.25
CA ILE A 6 -10.36 -65.95 67.60
C ILE A 6 -11.30 -66.61 66.57
N LYS A 7 -12.30 -65.87 66.04
CA LYS A 7 -13.17 -66.37 64.98
C LYS A 7 -12.43 -66.59 63.67
N VAL A 8 -11.50 -65.70 63.31
CA VAL A 8 -10.65 -65.85 62.13
C VAL A 8 -9.75 -67.07 62.28
N ILE A 9 -9.15 -67.30 63.46
CA ILE A 9 -8.32 -68.48 63.72
C ILE A 9 -9.12 -69.78 63.64
N LEU A 10 -10.33 -69.84 64.19
CA LEU A 10 -11.22 -71.00 64.08
C LEU A 10 -11.60 -71.31 62.63
N VAL A 11 -11.95 -70.28 61.85
CA VAL A 11 -12.24 -70.44 60.41
C VAL A 11 -10.99 -70.91 59.65
N ILE A 12 -9.81 -70.40 59.97
CA ILE A 12 -8.55 -70.85 59.37
C ILE A 12 -8.26 -72.32 59.72
N MET A 13 -8.49 -72.73 60.96
CA MET A 13 -8.33 -74.13 61.39
C MET A 13 -9.31 -75.07 60.69
N ASP A 14 -10.58 -74.67 60.55
CA ASP A 14 -11.60 -75.44 59.82
C ASP A 14 -11.25 -75.55 58.33
N VAL A 15 -10.77 -74.47 57.72
CA VAL A 15 -10.28 -74.49 56.33
C VAL A 15 -9.04 -75.36 56.17
N MET A 16 -8.07 -75.30 57.10
CA MET A 16 -6.89 -76.16 57.08
C MET A 16 -7.26 -77.64 57.23
N HIS A 17 -8.23 -77.97 58.09
CA HIS A 17 -8.76 -79.32 58.22
C HIS A 17 -9.51 -79.79 56.97
N MET A 18 -10.25 -78.90 56.30
CA MET A 18 -10.93 -79.23 55.04
C MET A 18 -9.94 -79.43 53.88
N LEU A 19 -8.82 -78.73 53.88
CA LEU A 19 -7.78 -78.81 52.84
C LEU A 19 -6.75 -79.92 53.11
N SER A 20 -6.70 -80.49 54.31
CA SER A 20 -5.72 -81.54 54.66
C SER A 20 -5.70 -82.74 53.72
N PRO A 21 -6.83 -83.23 53.15
CA PRO A 21 -6.82 -84.34 52.20
C PRO A 21 -6.10 -84.01 50.87
N LEU A 22 -6.00 -82.73 50.50
CA LEU A 22 -5.34 -82.33 49.25
C LEU A 22 -3.81 -82.50 49.30
N PHE A 23 -3.24 -82.53 50.50
CA PHE A 23 -1.82 -82.67 50.77
C PHE A 23 -1.47 -84.02 51.41
N ASP A 24 -2.44 -84.93 51.55
CA ASP A 24 -2.19 -86.26 52.08
C ASP A 24 -1.44 -87.11 51.04
N ILE A 25 -0.18 -87.42 51.36
CA ILE A 25 0.74 -88.18 50.52
C ILE A 25 1.04 -89.57 51.11
N THR A 26 0.44 -89.94 52.24
CA THR A 26 0.86 -91.09 53.07
C THR A 26 0.76 -92.44 52.37
N ASN A 27 -0.14 -92.59 51.39
CA ASN A 27 -0.38 -93.84 50.64
C ASN A 27 -0.20 -93.69 49.12
N LEU A 28 0.51 -92.66 48.66
CA LEU A 28 0.69 -92.39 47.23
C LEU A 28 2.17 -92.51 46.83
N MET A 29 2.43 -93.03 45.64
CA MET A 29 3.80 -93.14 45.09
C MET A 29 4.11 -91.96 44.17
N PRO A 30 5.29 -91.32 44.30
CA PRO A 30 5.76 -90.29 43.36
C PRO A 30 5.73 -90.79 41.90
N HIS A 31 5.45 -89.89 40.96
CA HIS A 31 5.32 -90.25 39.55
C HIS A 31 6.64 -90.75 38.94
N GLY A 32 7.79 -90.43 39.54
CA GLY A 32 9.09 -90.97 39.17
C GLY A 32 9.16 -92.50 39.21
N TYR A 33 8.37 -93.16 40.06
CA TYR A 33 8.28 -94.63 40.07
C TYR A 33 7.62 -95.20 38.81
N CYS A 34 6.66 -94.49 38.21
CA CYS A 34 6.05 -94.88 36.94
C CYS A 34 7.05 -94.77 35.77
N LEU A 35 8.06 -93.90 35.90
CA LEU A 35 9.14 -93.72 34.94
C LEU A 35 10.37 -94.58 35.25
N VAL A 36 10.26 -95.49 36.24
CA VAL A 36 11.35 -96.36 36.71
C VAL A 36 12.60 -95.55 37.11
N TRP A 37 12.43 -94.28 37.48
CA TRP A 37 13.52 -93.34 37.76
C TRP A 37 14.59 -93.24 36.66
N ASN A 38 14.22 -93.49 35.39
CA ASN A 38 15.13 -93.32 34.25
C ASN A 38 15.49 -91.83 34.08
N SER A 39 16.77 -91.50 34.25
CA SER A 39 17.25 -90.11 34.26
C SER A 39 16.95 -89.35 32.97
N ALA A 40 17.13 -89.99 31.81
CA ALA A 40 16.89 -89.35 30.53
C ALA A 40 15.41 -89.03 30.31
N LEU A 41 14.53 -89.97 30.67
CA LEU A 41 13.08 -89.80 30.54
C LEU A 41 12.53 -88.78 31.54
N LEU A 42 13.05 -88.77 32.76
CA LEU A 42 12.63 -87.86 33.82
C LEU A 42 13.00 -86.41 33.49
N TRP A 43 14.25 -86.17 33.05
CA TRP A 43 14.66 -84.83 32.61
C TRP A 43 13.90 -84.37 31.36
N LEU A 44 13.52 -85.27 30.45
CA LEU A 44 12.68 -84.92 29.31
C LEU A 44 11.32 -84.35 29.74
N HIS A 45 10.63 -84.99 30.68
CA HIS A 45 9.37 -84.50 31.22
C HIS A 45 9.54 -83.16 31.96
N VAL A 46 10.58 -83.05 32.79
CA VAL A 46 10.89 -81.80 33.52
C VAL A 46 11.13 -80.64 32.57
N PHE A 47 11.99 -80.82 31.56
CA PHE A 47 12.27 -79.75 30.59
C PHE A 47 11.06 -79.41 29.74
N SER A 48 10.28 -80.41 29.32
CA SER A 48 9.04 -80.20 28.55
C SER A 48 8.03 -79.37 29.35
N ASP A 49 7.69 -79.78 30.56
CA ASP A 49 6.72 -79.08 31.40
C ASP A 49 7.23 -77.70 31.85
N ALA A 50 8.54 -77.56 32.10
CA ALA A 50 9.13 -76.26 32.44
C ALA A 50 9.03 -75.27 31.27
N LEU A 51 9.27 -75.73 30.04
CA LEU A 51 9.17 -74.91 28.84
C LEU A 51 7.72 -74.50 28.56
N ILE A 52 6.76 -75.42 28.74
CA ILE A 52 5.33 -75.12 28.59
C ILE A 52 4.88 -74.13 29.67
N ALA A 53 5.25 -74.34 30.94
CA ALA A 53 4.93 -73.44 32.04
C ALA A 53 5.49 -72.03 31.79
N LEU A 54 6.74 -71.91 31.33
CA LEU A 54 7.35 -70.63 30.98
C LEU A 54 6.57 -69.89 29.88
N ALA A 55 6.14 -70.61 28.84
CA ALA A 55 5.28 -70.04 27.79
C ALA A 55 3.93 -69.59 28.36
N TYR A 56 3.31 -70.38 29.23
CA TYR A 56 2.01 -70.08 29.83
C TYR A 56 2.05 -68.98 30.89
N TYR A 57 3.20 -68.64 31.46
CA TYR A 57 3.31 -67.43 32.29
C TYR A 57 3.68 -66.18 31.49
N SER A 58 4.41 -66.32 30.38
CA SER A 58 4.82 -65.18 29.56
C SER A 58 3.68 -64.60 28.70
N ILE A 59 2.80 -65.44 28.13
CA ILE A 59 1.66 -64.97 27.30
C ILE A 59 0.69 -64.08 28.10
N PRO A 60 0.22 -64.46 29.30
CA PRO A 60 -0.66 -63.63 30.12
C PRO A 60 -0.02 -62.31 30.54
N LEU A 61 1.29 -62.30 30.79
CA LEU A 61 2.03 -61.07 31.12
C LEU A 61 1.90 -60.03 30.00
N ILE A 62 2.05 -60.46 28.74
CA ILE A 62 1.89 -59.62 27.55
C ILE A 62 0.43 -59.18 27.39
N MET A 63 -0.54 -60.08 27.60
CA MET A 63 -1.97 -59.73 27.54
C MET A 63 -2.36 -58.69 28.59
N LEU A 64 -1.90 -58.84 29.83
CA LEU A 64 -2.15 -57.89 30.91
C LEU A 64 -1.51 -56.53 30.62
N TYR A 65 -0.31 -56.51 30.02
CA TYR A 65 0.31 -55.28 29.54
C TYR A 65 -0.53 -54.60 28.45
N PHE A 66 -1.04 -55.34 27.47
CA PHE A 66 -1.91 -54.81 26.41
C PHE A 66 -3.19 -54.17 26.98
N ILE A 67 -3.88 -54.87 27.89
CA ILE A 67 -5.09 -54.37 28.57
C ILE A 67 -4.80 -53.07 29.32
N ARG A 68 -3.65 -53.00 30.01
CA ARG A 68 -3.24 -51.82 30.77
C ARG A 68 -3.03 -50.60 29.88
N LYS A 69 -2.53 -50.80 28.65
CA LYS A 69 -2.27 -49.72 27.67
C LYS A 69 -3.52 -49.30 26.90
N HIS A 70 -4.49 -50.19 26.71
CA HIS A 70 -5.72 -49.93 25.95
C HIS A 70 -6.98 -50.14 26.82
N LYS A 71 -7.24 -49.20 27.73
CA LYS A 71 -8.38 -49.25 28.65
C LYS A 71 -9.74 -49.21 27.94
N ASP A 72 -9.81 -48.57 26.78
CA ASP A 72 -11.03 -48.44 25.98
C ASP A 72 -11.30 -49.65 25.08
N PHE A 73 -10.48 -50.70 25.17
CA PHE A 73 -10.71 -51.91 24.39
C PHE A 73 -11.96 -52.64 24.92
N PRO A 74 -12.99 -52.84 24.08
CA PRO A 74 -14.32 -53.30 24.52
C PRO A 74 -14.36 -54.73 25.09
N PHE A 75 -13.26 -55.49 25.03
CA PHE A 75 -13.19 -56.89 25.48
C PHE A 75 -12.11 -57.14 26.54
N ASN A 76 -11.75 -56.13 27.32
CA ASN A 76 -10.75 -56.27 28.40
C ASN A 76 -11.08 -57.41 29.38
N ASN A 77 -12.35 -57.58 29.74
CA ASN A 77 -12.79 -58.66 30.63
C ASN A 77 -12.58 -60.07 30.01
N LEU A 78 -12.69 -60.20 28.69
CA LEU A 78 -12.45 -61.46 27.99
C LEU A 78 -10.95 -61.81 27.98
N LEU A 79 -10.08 -60.83 27.68
CA LEU A 79 -8.63 -61.03 27.75
C LEU A 79 -8.17 -61.39 29.18
N LEU A 80 -8.76 -60.79 30.22
CA LEU A 80 -8.47 -61.14 31.61
C LEU A 80 -8.83 -62.59 31.93
N LEU A 81 -9.99 -63.06 31.46
CA LEU A 81 -10.43 -64.43 31.64
C LEU A 81 -9.47 -65.43 30.96
N PHE A 82 -9.01 -65.12 29.75
CA PHE A 82 -7.99 -65.89 29.04
C PHE A 82 -6.64 -65.89 29.76
N ALA A 83 -6.20 -64.72 30.27
CA ALA A 83 -4.97 -64.62 31.04
C ALA A 83 -5.03 -65.52 32.29
N ALA A 84 -6.14 -65.49 33.04
CA ALA A 84 -6.35 -66.34 34.22
C ALA A 84 -6.38 -67.84 33.85
N PHE A 85 -7.05 -68.20 32.76
CA PHE A 85 -7.08 -69.57 32.25
C PHE A 85 -5.69 -70.10 31.89
N ILE A 86 -4.91 -69.33 31.13
CA ILE A 86 -3.57 -69.73 30.69
C ILE A 86 -2.62 -69.85 31.90
N ILE A 87 -2.72 -68.95 32.88
CA ILE A 87 -1.97 -69.06 34.15
C ILE A 87 -2.32 -70.37 34.87
N ALA A 88 -3.60 -70.76 34.92
CA ALA A 88 -4.04 -72.00 35.56
C ALA A 88 -3.54 -73.25 34.81
N CYS A 89 -3.46 -73.22 33.47
CA CYS A 89 -2.79 -74.28 32.71
C CYS A 89 -1.28 -74.32 33.04
N GLY A 90 -0.61 -73.17 33.11
CA GLY A 90 0.80 -73.08 33.46
C GLY A 90 1.12 -73.69 34.82
N THR A 91 0.28 -73.41 35.82
CA THR A 91 0.42 -74.01 37.16
C THR A 91 0.22 -75.53 37.14
N THR A 92 -0.62 -76.09 36.25
CA THR A 92 -0.73 -77.57 36.14
C THR A 92 0.57 -78.23 35.69
N HIS A 93 1.33 -77.61 34.77
CA HIS A 93 2.63 -78.13 34.32
C HIS A 93 3.70 -78.02 35.41
N VAL A 94 3.72 -76.91 36.16
CA VAL A 94 4.61 -76.78 37.33
C VAL A 94 4.32 -77.89 38.35
N LEU A 95 3.04 -78.17 38.58
CA LEU A 95 2.62 -79.22 39.51
C LEU A 95 2.96 -80.62 38.98
N SER A 96 2.86 -80.87 37.68
CA SER A 96 3.32 -82.13 37.05
C SER A 96 4.83 -82.36 37.23
N ILE A 97 5.66 -81.32 37.21
CA ILE A 97 7.08 -81.43 37.57
C ILE A 97 7.23 -81.85 39.02
N ILE A 98 6.48 -81.21 39.93
CA ILE A 98 6.53 -81.52 41.37
C ILE A 98 6.06 -82.96 41.61
N THR A 99 5.05 -83.45 40.89
CA THR A 99 4.49 -84.80 41.09
C THR A 99 5.44 -85.93 40.73
N ILE A 100 6.49 -85.67 39.96
CA ILE A 100 7.61 -86.61 39.75
C ILE A 100 8.26 -87.01 41.07
N TRP A 101 8.46 -86.06 42.00
CA TRP A 101 9.13 -86.31 43.28
C TRP A 101 8.18 -86.39 44.48
N MET A 102 7.07 -85.66 44.47
CA MET A 102 6.10 -85.61 45.58
C MET A 102 4.69 -85.88 45.07
N PRO A 103 3.98 -86.93 45.54
CA PRO A 103 2.74 -87.42 44.91
C PRO A 103 1.50 -86.57 45.25
N LEU A 104 1.50 -85.30 44.88
CA LEU A 104 0.42 -84.33 45.12
C LEU A 104 -0.75 -84.47 44.12
N TYR A 105 -1.22 -85.69 43.89
CA TYR A 105 -2.23 -85.97 42.85
C TYR A 105 -3.61 -85.36 43.13
N TRP A 106 -3.99 -85.21 44.39
CA TRP A 106 -5.24 -84.54 44.77
C TRP A 106 -5.25 -83.06 44.37
N LEU A 107 -4.16 -82.35 44.68
CA LEU A 107 -3.97 -80.96 44.28
C LEU A 107 -3.92 -80.83 42.76
N GLU A 108 -3.24 -81.75 42.07
CA GLU A 108 -3.15 -81.77 40.61
C GLU A 108 -4.52 -81.99 39.95
N GLY A 109 -5.29 -82.94 40.47
CA GLY A 109 -6.66 -83.22 40.01
C GLY A 109 -7.62 -82.05 40.25
N LEU A 110 -7.56 -81.43 41.43
CA LEU A 110 -8.37 -80.25 41.74
C LEU A 110 -8.05 -79.08 40.79
N LEU A 111 -6.77 -78.81 40.57
CA LEU A 111 -6.33 -77.73 39.68
C LEU A 111 -6.75 -77.99 38.23
N LYS A 112 -6.65 -79.24 37.74
CA LYS A 112 -7.16 -79.66 36.43
C LYS A 112 -8.67 -79.47 36.31
N PHE A 113 -9.43 -79.82 37.36
CA PHE A 113 -10.88 -79.63 37.39
C PHE A 113 -11.29 -78.15 37.34
N VAL A 114 -10.66 -77.30 38.17
CA VAL A 114 -10.90 -75.85 38.16
C VAL A 114 -10.53 -75.23 36.81
N THR A 115 -9.40 -75.62 36.23
CA THR A 115 -8.96 -75.16 34.91
C THR A 115 -9.96 -75.56 33.82
N GLY A 116 -10.51 -76.78 33.87
CA GLY A 116 -11.56 -77.25 32.98
C GLY A 116 -12.86 -76.44 33.10
N LEU A 117 -13.30 -76.10 34.33
CA LEU A 117 -14.46 -75.24 34.55
C LEU A 117 -14.26 -73.84 33.95
N ILE A 118 -13.11 -73.21 34.21
CA ILE A 118 -12.77 -71.89 33.66
C ILE A 118 -12.75 -71.95 32.12
N SER A 119 -12.21 -73.02 31.53
CA SER A 119 -12.19 -73.22 30.07
C SER A 119 -13.59 -73.24 29.48
N LEU A 120 -14.48 -74.03 30.07
CA LEU A 120 -15.86 -74.17 29.60
C LEU A 120 -16.63 -72.86 29.75
N SER A 121 -16.47 -72.17 30.88
CA SER A 121 -17.04 -70.83 31.08
C SER A 121 -16.52 -69.82 30.06
N THR A 122 -15.22 -69.83 29.75
CA THR A 122 -14.60 -68.95 28.76
C THR A 122 -15.15 -69.20 27.35
N ALA A 123 -15.33 -70.47 26.98
CA ALA A 123 -15.93 -70.85 25.70
C ALA A 123 -17.38 -70.37 25.56
N ILE A 124 -18.19 -70.52 26.61
CA ILE A 124 -19.58 -70.04 26.64
C ILE A 124 -19.65 -68.52 26.49
N VAL A 125 -18.80 -67.77 27.20
CA VAL A 125 -18.76 -66.30 27.11
C VAL A 125 -18.38 -65.85 25.69
N MET A 126 -17.44 -66.52 25.04
CA MET A 126 -17.02 -66.16 23.67
C MET A 126 -18.15 -66.24 22.64
N ILE A 127 -19.03 -67.25 22.74
CA ILE A 127 -20.18 -67.40 21.82
C ILE A 127 -21.07 -66.16 21.84
N VAL A 128 -21.17 -65.47 22.98
CA VAL A 128 -22.00 -64.26 23.14
C VAL A 128 -21.24 -62.98 22.77
N VAL A 129 -19.95 -62.91 23.10
CA VAL A 129 -19.17 -61.66 22.98
C VAL A 129 -18.65 -61.42 21.56
N VAL A 130 -18.18 -62.47 20.87
CA VAL A 130 -17.57 -62.34 19.53
C VAL A 130 -18.56 -61.78 18.49
N PRO A 131 -19.83 -62.23 18.40
CA PRO A 131 -20.79 -61.66 17.44
C PRO A 131 -21.08 -60.17 17.71
N LYS A 132 -21.18 -59.77 18.98
CA LYS A 132 -21.38 -58.36 19.37
C LYS A 132 -20.20 -57.50 18.93
N ALA A 133 -18.97 -58.01 19.09
CA ALA A 133 -17.75 -57.35 18.64
C ALA A 133 -17.75 -57.08 17.14
N LEU A 134 -18.06 -58.10 16.35
CA LEU A 134 -18.09 -58.00 14.89
C LEU A 134 -19.19 -57.07 14.40
N ALA A 135 -20.37 -57.08 15.06
CA ALA A 135 -21.46 -56.17 14.73
C ALA A 135 -21.09 -54.70 14.98
N GLU A 136 -20.42 -54.41 16.10
CA GLU A 136 -19.99 -53.06 16.46
C GLU A 136 -18.91 -52.54 15.50
N ILE A 137 -17.94 -53.38 15.12
CA ILE A 137 -16.91 -53.04 14.12
C ILE A 137 -17.58 -52.69 12.78
N ARG A 138 -18.54 -53.51 12.32
CA ARG A 138 -19.24 -53.28 11.05
C ARG A 138 -20.07 -52.00 11.07
N ARG A 139 -20.74 -51.70 12.20
CA ARG A 139 -21.50 -50.45 12.40
C ARG A 139 -20.58 -49.23 12.31
N ASN A 140 -19.46 -49.26 13.03
CA ASN A 140 -18.51 -48.13 13.06
C ASN A 140 -17.84 -47.90 11.71
N GLN A 141 -17.56 -48.96 10.95
CA GLN A 141 -17.10 -48.84 9.56
C GLN A 141 -18.16 -48.19 8.65
N GLY A 142 -19.43 -48.58 8.76
CA GLY A 142 -20.53 -47.98 8.00
C GLY A 142 -20.71 -46.48 8.30
N LEU A 143 -20.69 -46.12 9.58
CA LEU A 143 -20.82 -44.72 10.03
C LEU A 143 -19.65 -43.86 9.54
N LYS A 144 -18.41 -44.38 9.62
CA LYS A 144 -17.21 -43.67 9.13
C LYS A 144 -17.31 -43.38 7.63
N THR A 145 -17.77 -44.33 6.84
CA THR A 145 -17.97 -44.14 5.39
C THR A 145 -19.05 -43.10 5.10
N GLN A 146 -20.16 -43.11 5.84
CA GLN A 146 -21.22 -42.11 5.69
C GLN A 146 -20.72 -40.70 6.02
N LEU A 147 -20.01 -40.53 7.14
CA LEU A 147 -19.43 -39.24 7.53
C LEU A 147 -18.41 -38.74 6.50
N LEU A 148 -17.58 -39.63 5.95
CA LEU A 148 -16.61 -39.27 4.92
C LEU A 148 -17.31 -38.79 3.63
N ASN A 149 -18.36 -39.48 3.21
CA ASN A 149 -19.13 -39.09 2.03
C ASN A 149 -19.83 -37.74 2.24
N GLN A 150 -20.43 -37.51 3.42
CA GLN A 150 -21.02 -36.21 3.77
C GLN A 150 -19.98 -35.09 3.79
N ALA A 151 -18.82 -35.31 4.41
CA ALA A 151 -17.75 -34.34 4.44
C ALA A 151 -17.27 -33.97 3.02
N THR A 152 -17.12 -34.98 2.15
CA THR A 152 -16.70 -34.77 0.75
C THR A 152 -17.74 -33.99 -0.05
N GLN A 153 -19.03 -34.32 0.10
CA GLN A 153 -20.12 -33.57 -0.54
C GLN A 153 -20.16 -32.11 -0.08
N MET A 154 -20.04 -31.86 1.22
CA MET A 154 -20.05 -30.51 1.78
C MET A 154 -18.82 -29.71 1.33
N GLN A 155 -17.65 -30.36 1.21
CA GLN A 155 -16.43 -29.73 0.71
C GLN A 155 -16.56 -29.35 -0.77
N GLN A 156 -17.19 -30.20 -1.59
CA GLN A 156 -17.47 -29.90 -3.00
C GLN A 156 -18.45 -28.72 -3.15
N GLN A 157 -19.55 -28.73 -2.39
CA GLN A 157 -20.53 -27.63 -2.41
C GLN A 157 -19.90 -26.30 -2.02
N LEU A 158 -19.04 -26.30 -0.99
CA LEU A 158 -18.31 -25.11 -0.58
C LEU A 158 -17.34 -24.64 -1.67
N ALA A 159 -16.63 -25.56 -2.34
CA ALA A 159 -15.72 -25.23 -3.43
C ALA A 159 -16.47 -24.58 -4.61
N ASP A 160 -17.64 -25.13 -4.97
CA ASP A 160 -18.47 -24.59 -6.06
C ASP A 160 -19.00 -23.18 -5.71
N GLN A 161 -19.45 -22.97 -4.46
CA GLN A 161 -19.88 -21.65 -3.97
C GLN A 161 -18.74 -20.63 -3.96
N VAL A 162 -17.54 -21.03 -3.52
CA VAL A 162 -16.36 -20.16 -3.53
C VAL A 162 -15.99 -19.79 -4.96
N ALA A 163 -16.03 -20.74 -5.90
CA ALA A 163 -15.73 -20.47 -7.31
C ALA A 163 -16.74 -19.49 -7.93
N GLU A 164 -18.04 -19.68 -7.67
CA GLU A 164 -19.10 -18.79 -8.16
C GLU A 164 -18.93 -17.36 -7.62
N ARG A 165 -18.72 -17.21 -6.30
CA ARG A 165 -18.51 -15.90 -5.67
C ARG A 165 -17.23 -15.23 -6.13
N THR A 166 -16.17 -15.99 -6.37
CA THR A 166 -14.90 -15.45 -6.87
C THR A 166 -15.07 -14.89 -8.28
N GLU A 167 -15.83 -15.56 -9.14
CA GLU A 167 -16.09 -15.07 -10.51
C GLU A 167 -17.04 -13.86 -10.52
N GLU A 168 -18.04 -13.82 -9.65
CA GLU A 168 -18.91 -12.65 -9.45
C GLU A 168 -18.11 -11.43 -8.99
N LEU A 169 -17.22 -11.62 -8.01
CA LEU A 169 -16.30 -10.59 -7.52
C LEU A 169 -15.34 -10.10 -8.61
N ARG A 170 -14.80 -11.02 -9.43
CA ARG A 170 -13.91 -10.65 -10.54
C ARG A 170 -14.63 -9.76 -11.55
N LYS A 171 -15.85 -10.13 -11.96
CA LYS A 171 -16.65 -9.34 -12.92
C LYS A 171 -17.00 -7.95 -12.38
N THR A 172 -17.46 -7.86 -11.14
CA THR A 172 -17.80 -6.57 -10.52
C THR A 172 -16.57 -5.67 -10.36
N THR A 173 -15.41 -6.25 -10.01
CA THR A 173 -14.14 -5.53 -9.92
C THR A 173 -13.70 -4.99 -11.28
N GLU A 174 -13.77 -5.81 -12.34
CA GLU A 174 -13.44 -5.37 -13.71
C GLU A 174 -14.35 -4.25 -14.21
N GLN A 175 -15.64 -4.34 -13.92
CA GLN A 175 -16.61 -3.27 -14.22
C GLN A 175 -16.26 -1.98 -13.47
N ALA A 176 -15.97 -2.05 -12.17
CA ALA A 176 -15.57 -0.89 -11.39
C ALA A 176 -14.26 -0.26 -11.92
N GLN A 177 -13.27 -1.08 -12.26
CA GLN A 177 -11.99 -0.61 -12.81
C GLN A 177 -12.14 0.05 -14.18
N SER A 178 -12.95 -0.52 -15.07
CA SER A 178 -13.22 0.08 -16.38
C SER A 178 -13.94 1.42 -16.26
N ALA A 179 -14.93 1.53 -15.36
CA ALA A 179 -15.61 2.78 -15.07
C ALA A 179 -14.65 3.85 -14.53
N LEU A 180 -13.75 3.47 -13.62
CA LEU A 180 -12.70 4.37 -13.12
C LEU A 180 -11.76 4.83 -14.24
N LYS A 181 -11.34 3.93 -15.14
CA LYS A 181 -10.48 4.29 -16.27
C LYS A 181 -11.16 5.27 -17.22
N ILE A 182 -12.44 5.07 -17.52
CA ILE A 182 -13.23 5.97 -18.35
C ILE A 182 -13.38 7.33 -17.67
N LYS A 183 -13.70 7.37 -16.37
CA LYS A 183 -13.80 8.61 -15.58
C LYS A 183 -12.49 9.42 -15.64
N LYS A 184 -11.33 8.76 -15.54
CA LYS A 184 -10.01 9.40 -15.63
C LYS A 184 -9.72 9.98 -17.00
N ALA A 185 -9.91 9.18 -18.05
CA ALA A 185 -9.71 9.63 -19.42
C ALA A 185 -10.62 10.83 -19.75
N PHE A 186 -11.87 10.79 -19.26
CA PHE A 186 -12.81 11.89 -19.40
C PHE A 186 -12.31 13.17 -18.74
N LEU A 187 -11.88 13.13 -17.48
CA LEU A 187 -11.38 14.32 -16.78
C LEU A 187 -10.13 14.92 -17.45
N SER A 188 -9.19 14.07 -17.87
CA SER A 188 -7.98 14.51 -18.57
C SER A 188 -8.32 15.17 -19.91
N ASN A 189 -9.18 14.55 -20.73
CA ASN A 189 -9.55 15.09 -22.03
C ASN A 189 -10.37 16.37 -21.91
N MET A 190 -11.35 16.41 -20.99
CA MET A 190 -12.14 17.60 -20.71
C MET A 190 -11.25 18.77 -20.28
N SER A 191 -10.20 18.52 -19.48
CA SER A 191 -9.27 19.59 -19.11
C SER A 191 -8.54 20.17 -20.33
N HIS A 192 -8.02 19.35 -21.23
CA HIS A 192 -7.40 19.84 -22.47
C HIS A 192 -8.39 20.61 -23.36
N GLU A 193 -9.62 20.11 -23.49
CA GLU A 193 -10.68 20.75 -24.28
C GLU A 193 -11.16 22.07 -23.67
N ILE A 194 -11.12 22.22 -22.35
CA ILE A 194 -11.48 23.48 -21.66
C ILE A 194 -10.30 24.45 -21.61
N ARG A 195 -9.06 23.96 -21.48
CA ARG A 195 -7.84 24.79 -21.45
C ARG A 195 -7.63 25.54 -22.76
N THR A 196 -7.86 24.89 -23.89
CA THR A 196 -7.66 25.48 -25.23
C THR A 196 -8.45 26.78 -25.44
N PRO A 197 -9.80 26.82 -25.25
CA PRO A 197 -10.56 28.05 -25.40
C PRO A 197 -10.24 29.09 -24.31
N ILE A 198 -9.89 28.70 -23.08
CA ILE A 198 -9.50 29.66 -22.04
C ILE A 198 -8.18 30.35 -22.39
N ASN A 199 -7.20 29.59 -22.88
CA ASN A 199 -5.91 30.15 -23.34
C ASN A 199 -6.12 31.14 -24.48
N ALA A 200 -7.02 30.85 -25.42
CA ALA A 200 -7.38 31.81 -26.47
C ALA A 200 -7.98 33.10 -25.88
N ILE A 201 -8.90 33.00 -24.90
CA ILE A 201 -9.48 34.16 -24.20
C ILE A 201 -8.40 34.98 -23.49
N MET A 202 -7.44 34.35 -22.81
CA MET A 202 -6.33 35.04 -22.15
C MET A 202 -5.42 35.75 -23.15
N SER A 203 -5.01 35.06 -24.23
CA SER A 203 -4.16 35.65 -25.26
C SER A 203 -4.82 36.87 -25.91
N ILE A 204 -6.10 36.77 -26.27
CA ILE A 204 -6.85 37.89 -26.86
C ILE A 204 -7.00 39.03 -25.85
N SER A 205 -7.27 38.71 -24.57
CA SER A 205 -7.38 39.73 -23.51
C SER A 205 -6.06 40.46 -23.29
N TYR A 206 -4.95 39.73 -23.25
CA TYR A 206 -3.60 40.27 -23.12
C TYR A 206 -3.23 41.18 -24.30
N LEU A 207 -3.43 40.72 -25.54
CA LEU A 207 -3.18 41.52 -26.73
C LEU A 207 -4.04 42.79 -26.75
N THR A 208 -5.31 42.68 -26.39
CA THR A 208 -6.20 43.84 -26.34
C THR A 208 -5.72 44.84 -25.27
N LEU A 209 -5.22 44.37 -24.12
CA LEU A 209 -4.64 45.22 -23.07
C LEU A 209 -3.41 46.02 -23.53
N GLN A 210 -2.72 45.59 -24.59
CA GLN A 210 -1.58 46.31 -25.17
C GLN A 210 -1.98 47.38 -26.21
N THR A 211 -3.26 47.54 -26.51
CA THR A 211 -3.76 48.58 -27.44
C THR A 211 -4.14 49.88 -26.72
N ASP A 212 -4.42 50.94 -27.49
CA ASP A 212 -4.94 52.20 -26.94
C ASP A 212 -6.38 52.01 -26.41
N LEU A 213 -6.50 51.81 -25.09
CA LEU A 213 -7.76 51.54 -24.42
C LEU A 213 -8.23 52.71 -23.55
N THR A 214 -9.55 52.88 -23.45
CA THR A 214 -10.14 53.69 -22.38
C THR A 214 -9.99 52.99 -21.02
N ALA A 215 -9.94 53.75 -19.92
CA ALA A 215 -9.82 53.21 -18.57
C ALA A 215 -10.90 52.17 -18.22
N GLN A 216 -12.11 52.33 -18.78
CA GLN A 216 -13.20 51.38 -18.58
C GLN A 216 -12.98 50.06 -19.33
N GLN A 217 -12.49 50.11 -20.58
CA GLN A 217 -12.13 48.92 -21.36
C GLN A 217 -10.97 48.15 -20.73
N HIS A 218 -9.94 48.87 -20.28
CA HIS A 218 -8.79 48.27 -19.57
C HIS A 218 -9.24 47.54 -18.29
N ASN A 219 -10.18 48.11 -17.53
CA ASN A 219 -10.75 47.46 -16.35
C ASN A 219 -11.56 46.19 -16.70
N TYR A 220 -12.36 46.22 -17.77
CA TYR A 220 -13.11 45.03 -18.21
C TYR A 220 -12.20 43.91 -18.70
N LEU A 221 -11.16 44.23 -19.47
CA LEU A 221 -10.21 43.23 -19.97
C LEU A 221 -9.38 42.60 -18.85
N ASN A 222 -8.92 43.39 -17.87
CA ASN A 222 -8.28 42.84 -16.68
C ASN A 222 -9.20 41.90 -15.89
N LYS A 223 -10.51 42.19 -15.82
CA LYS A 223 -11.47 41.29 -15.18
C LYS A 223 -11.66 39.98 -15.96
N ILE A 224 -11.67 40.04 -17.29
CA ILE A 224 -11.77 38.85 -18.15
C ILE A 224 -10.51 37.99 -17.98
N ASP A 225 -9.32 38.58 -18.05
CA ASP A 225 -8.03 37.90 -17.88
C ASP A 225 -7.92 37.24 -16.49
N ASN A 226 -8.24 37.97 -15.43
CA ASN A 226 -8.23 37.42 -14.07
C ASN A 226 -9.26 36.28 -13.89
N SER A 227 -10.43 36.39 -14.54
CA SER A 227 -11.45 35.33 -14.47
C SER A 227 -11.01 34.07 -15.22
N ALA A 228 -10.32 34.24 -16.36
CA ALA A 228 -9.77 33.15 -17.15
C ALA A 228 -8.65 32.42 -16.38
N LYS A 229 -7.72 33.16 -15.76
CA LYS A 229 -6.68 32.62 -14.87
C LYS A 229 -7.28 31.85 -13.69
N TRP A 230 -8.32 32.39 -13.06
CA TRP A 230 -9.01 31.70 -11.95
C TRP A 230 -9.68 30.40 -12.39
N LEU A 231 -10.31 30.39 -13.57
CA LEU A 231 -10.94 29.19 -14.13
C LEU A 231 -9.93 28.09 -14.43
N LEU A 232 -8.74 28.45 -14.95
CA LEU A 232 -7.64 27.51 -15.12
C LEU A 232 -7.13 26.96 -13.79
N GLY A 233 -7.02 27.81 -12.77
CA GLY A 233 -6.67 27.37 -11.41
C GLY A 233 -7.63 26.31 -10.88
N ILE A 234 -8.95 26.49 -11.04
CA ILE A 234 -9.94 25.47 -10.65
C ILE A 234 -9.81 24.20 -11.46
N LEU A 235 -9.61 24.32 -12.77
CA LEU A 235 -9.44 23.18 -13.65
C LEU A 235 -8.22 22.34 -13.23
N ASP A 236 -7.13 23.02 -12.92
CA ASP A 236 -5.89 22.42 -12.44
C ASP A 236 -6.09 21.80 -11.05
N ASP A 237 -6.82 22.45 -10.15
CA ASP A 237 -7.17 21.90 -8.83
C ASP A 237 -7.99 20.60 -8.93
N VAL A 238 -8.98 20.54 -9.84
CA VAL A 238 -9.80 19.34 -10.08
C VAL A 238 -8.96 18.20 -10.66
N LEU A 239 -8.06 18.51 -11.60
CA LEU A 239 -7.13 17.52 -12.14
C LEU A 239 -6.11 17.04 -11.11
N ASN A 240 -5.55 17.96 -10.33
CA ASN A 240 -4.59 17.64 -9.28
C ASN A 240 -5.25 16.75 -8.22
N PHE A 241 -6.50 17.02 -7.83
CA PHE A 241 -7.30 16.12 -6.98
C PHE A 241 -7.44 14.71 -7.59
N SER A 242 -7.73 14.60 -8.89
CA SER A 242 -7.80 13.30 -9.56
C SER A 242 -6.45 12.56 -9.62
N LYS A 243 -5.32 13.27 -9.70
CA LYS A 243 -3.96 12.67 -9.66
C LYS A 243 -3.55 12.31 -8.22
N LEU A 244 -4.05 13.06 -7.24
CA LEU A 244 -3.83 12.88 -5.80
C LEU A 244 -4.46 11.60 -5.25
N GLU A 245 -5.70 11.28 -5.63
CA GLU A 245 -6.35 10.00 -5.25
C GLU A 245 -5.56 8.75 -5.69
N GLU A 246 -4.60 8.90 -6.61
CA GLU A 246 -3.75 7.82 -7.13
C GLU A 246 -2.33 7.80 -6.55
N GLY A 247 -1.98 8.75 -5.68
CA GLY A 247 -0.62 8.88 -5.12
C GLY A 247 0.45 9.29 -6.15
N LYS A 248 0.06 9.93 -7.27
CA LYS A 248 0.96 10.30 -8.39
C LYS A 248 1.36 11.78 -8.41
N VAL A 249 1.50 12.42 -7.26
CA VAL A 249 2.05 13.78 -7.25
C VAL A 249 3.54 13.71 -7.52
N SER A 250 3.94 14.22 -8.68
CA SER A 250 5.35 14.50 -8.98
C SER A 250 5.63 15.90 -8.47
N LEU A 251 6.56 16.01 -7.53
CA LEU A 251 7.09 17.29 -7.09
C LEU A 251 8.32 17.61 -7.91
N GLU A 252 8.37 18.83 -8.44
CA GLU A 252 9.57 19.34 -9.08
C GLU A 252 10.63 19.62 -8.00
N HIS A 253 11.90 19.33 -8.31
CA HIS A 253 13.04 19.63 -7.44
C HIS A 253 13.98 20.55 -8.20
N SER A 254 13.67 21.84 -8.20
CA SER A 254 14.44 22.88 -8.87
C SER A 254 15.02 23.88 -7.88
N ASP A 255 16.15 24.49 -8.24
CA ASP A 255 16.69 25.63 -7.51
C ASP A 255 15.72 26.82 -7.67
N PHE A 256 15.33 27.43 -6.54
CA PHE A 256 14.47 28.62 -6.53
C PHE A 256 14.84 29.55 -5.37
N GLU A 257 14.47 30.82 -5.52
CA GLU A 257 14.61 31.82 -4.45
C GLU A 257 13.27 32.02 -3.75
N LEU A 258 13.25 31.88 -2.43
CA LEU A 258 12.04 32.11 -1.63
C LEU A 258 11.50 33.54 -1.82
N ASN A 259 12.40 34.50 -2.01
CA ASN A 259 12.04 35.90 -2.22
C ASN A 259 11.17 36.10 -3.48
N SER A 260 11.41 35.35 -4.55
CA SER A 260 10.59 35.40 -5.77
C SER A 260 9.15 34.94 -5.51
N VAL A 261 8.97 33.90 -4.70
CA VAL A 261 7.64 33.44 -4.26
C VAL A 261 6.95 34.52 -3.41
N MET A 262 7.70 35.18 -2.52
CA MET A 262 7.15 36.27 -1.70
C MET A 262 6.74 37.48 -2.54
N LEU A 263 7.55 37.88 -3.52
CA LEU A 263 7.24 38.98 -4.46
C LEU A 263 5.98 38.66 -5.27
N PHE A 264 5.88 37.45 -5.81
CA PHE A 264 4.67 37.00 -6.50
C PHE A 264 3.41 37.12 -5.62
N LEU A 265 3.47 36.66 -4.36
CA LEU A 265 2.35 36.79 -3.44
C LEU A 265 2.04 38.25 -3.13
N GLN A 266 3.06 39.11 -3.00
CA GLN A 266 2.89 40.54 -2.78
C GLN A 266 2.24 41.25 -3.98
N ASP A 267 2.42 40.76 -5.20
CA ASP A 267 1.80 41.34 -6.40
C ASP A 267 0.35 40.88 -6.58
N VAL A 268 0.05 39.60 -6.30
CA VAL A 268 -1.27 39.00 -6.56
C VAL A 268 -2.28 39.27 -5.43
N THR A 269 -1.81 39.47 -4.20
CA THR A 269 -2.68 39.56 -3.01
C THR A 269 -3.38 40.92 -2.81
N PRO A 270 -2.74 42.09 -3.04
CA PRO A 270 -3.36 43.40 -2.79
C PRO A 270 -4.67 43.66 -3.56
N PRO A 271 -4.82 43.26 -4.84
CA PRO A 271 -6.11 43.39 -5.54
C PRO A 271 -7.27 42.65 -4.86
N LEU A 272 -6.99 41.59 -4.10
CA LEU A 272 -8.00 40.78 -3.37
C LEU A 272 -8.49 41.47 -2.08
N LEU A 273 -7.75 42.45 -1.58
CA LEU A 273 -8.08 43.23 -0.38
C LEU A 273 -8.97 44.45 -0.69
N LYS A 274 -9.39 44.62 -1.95
CA LYS A 274 -10.18 45.77 -2.39
C LYS A 274 -11.45 45.90 -1.56
N ASP A 275 -11.69 47.12 -1.06
CA ASP A 275 -12.82 47.48 -0.21
C ASP A 275 -12.78 46.87 1.22
N LYS A 276 -11.63 46.33 1.68
CA LYS A 276 -11.40 45.85 3.05
C LYS A 276 -10.33 46.68 3.79
N SER A 277 -10.55 46.90 5.09
CA SER A 277 -9.60 47.61 5.97
C SER A 277 -8.67 46.60 6.68
N VAL A 278 -7.87 45.88 5.89
CA VAL A 278 -7.00 44.80 6.39
C VAL A 278 -5.55 45.09 6.01
N MET A 279 -4.65 45.05 7.00
CA MET A 279 -3.21 45.17 6.78
C MET A 279 -2.61 43.81 6.42
N LEU A 280 -1.81 43.76 5.36
CA LEU A 280 -1.12 42.54 4.92
C LEU A 280 0.38 42.68 5.18
N ASN A 281 0.94 41.77 5.98
CA ASN A 281 2.35 41.78 6.37
C ASN A 281 3.05 40.49 5.92
N PHE A 282 4.30 40.61 5.47
CA PHE A 282 5.16 39.49 5.11
C PHE A 282 6.41 39.54 5.99
N ASN A 283 6.59 38.54 6.84
CA ASN A 283 7.72 38.43 7.77
C ASN A 283 8.54 37.20 7.37
N VAL A 284 9.72 37.41 6.82
CA VAL A 284 10.63 36.33 6.42
C VAL A 284 11.88 36.39 7.26
N ASP A 285 12.26 35.28 7.87
CA ASP A 285 13.48 35.17 8.67
C ASP A 285 14.72 35.39 7.77
N PRO A 286 15.58 36.38 8.07
CA PRO A 286 16.77 36.67 7.27
C PRO A 286 17.83 35.57 7.35
N ALA A 287 17.72 34.61 8.27
CA ALA A 287 18.62 33.46 8.36
C ALA A 287 18.36 32.39 7.28
N ILE A 288 17.24 32.47 6.56
CA ILE A 288 16.88 31.51 5.50
C ILE A 288 17.87 31.63 4.33
N PRO A 289 18.41 30.52 3.81
CA PRO A 289 19.26 30.52 2.62
C PRO A 289 18.57 31.17 1.40
N ALA A 290 19.34 31.94 0.61
CA ALA A 290 18.80 32.65 -0.55
C ALA A 290 18.29 31.72 -1.66
N ALA A 291 18.97 30.58 -1.85
CA ALA A 291 18.60 29.55 -2.81
C ALA A 291 18.19 28.26 -2.10
N LEU A 292 17.04 27.73 -2.48
CA LEU A 292 16.44 26.51 -1.96
C LEU A 292 16.14 25.56 -3.12
N ILE A 293 16.12 24.26 -2.85
CA ILE A 293 15.76 23.22 -3.82
C ILE A 293 14.40 22.67 -3.42
N GLY A 294 13.44 22.74 -4.34
CA GLY A 294 12.09 22.21 -4.17
C GLY A 294 11.14 22.69 -5.25
N ASP A 295 9.84 22.66 -4.97
CA ASP A 295 8.79 23.03 -5.92
C ASP A 295 8.20 24.40 -5.56
N SER A 296 8.73 25.47 -6.18
CA SER A 296 8.30 26.84 -5.90
C SER A 296 6.85 27.11 -6.30
N LEU A 297 6.37 26.44 -7.35
CA LEU A 297 5.01 26.61 -7.85
C LEU A 297 3.99 26.01 -6.88
N ARG A 298 4.23 24.78 -6.40
CA ARG A 298 3.35 24.12 -5.42
C ARG A 298 3.39 24.83 -4.07
N LEU A 299 4.57 25.30 -3.64
CA LEU A 299 4.68 26.13 -2.45
C LEU A 299 3.86 27.42 -2.59
N GLY A 300 3.99 28.13 -3.71
CA GLY A 300 3.20 29.32 -4.02
C GLY A 300 1.70 29.04 -4.02
N GLN A 301 1.27 27.91 -4.58
CA GLN A 301 -0.13 27.47 -4.60
C GLN A 301 -0.69 27.25 -3.19
N VAL A 302 0.05 26.57 -2.31
CA VAL A 302 -0.34 26.38 -0.90
C VAL A 302 -0.49 27.73 -0.21
N LEU A 303 0.51 28.60 -0.34
CA LEU A 303 0.53 29.91 0.31
C LEU A 303 -0.60 30.83 -0.19
N LEU A 304 -0.82 30.88 -1.51
CA LEU A 304 -1.89 31.69 -2.10
C LEU A 304 -3.27 31.19 -1.66
N ASN A 305 -3.48 29.88 -1.59
CA ASN A 305 -4.73 29.33 -1.11
C ASN A 305 -4.99 29.71 0.36
N LEU A 306 -3.99 29.55 1.25
CA LEU A 306 -4.12 29.93 2.65
C LEU A 306 -4.32 31.44 2.84
N LEU A 307 -3.58 32.27 2.10
CA LEU A 307 -3.75 33.74 2.10
C LEU A 307 -5.12 34.17 1.59
N SER A 308 -5.60 33.59 0.49
CA SER A 308 -6.92 33.92 -0.05
C SER A 308 -8.05 33.55 0.92
N ASN A 309 -7.91 32.46 1.68
CA ASN A 309 -8.84 32.11 2.75
C ASN A 309 -8.77 33.11 3.91
N ALA A 310 -7.57 33.48 4.36
CA ALA A 310 -7.40 34.52 5.38
C ALA A 310 -8.05 35.84 4.97
N ILE A 311 -7.85 36.27 3.72
CA ILE A 311 -8.45 37.48 3.16
C ILE A 311 -9.96 37.36 3.10
N LYS A 312 -10.48 36.23 2.67
CA LYS A 312 -11.92 35.98 2.56
C LYS A 312 -12.61 36.12 3.92
N PHE A 313 -12.04 35.55 4.98
CA PHE A 313 -12.64 35.46 6.32
C PHE A 313 -12.21 36.57 7.31
N THR A 314 -11.36 37.50 6.87
CA THR A 314 -11.02 38.71 7.62
C THR A 314 -11.67 39.94 6.96
N SER A 315 -12.48 40.66 7.72
CA SER A 315 -13.13 41.91 7.27
C SER A 315 -12.34 43.16 7.67
N GLU A 316 -11.73 43.13 8.86
CA GLU A 316 -10.92 44.20 9.44
C GLU A 316 -9.75 43.60 10.26
N GLY A 317 -8.66 44.33 10.40
CA GLY A 317 -7.49 43.92 11.20
C GLY A 317 -6.25 43.63 10.36
N SER A 318 -5.61 42.48 10.57
CA SER A 318 -4.35 42.14 9.90
C SER A 318 -4.24 40.67 9.51
N ILE A 319 -3.54 40.43 8.41
CA ILE A 319 -3.10 39.12 7.95
C ILE A 319 -1.58 39.16 7.84
N THR A 320 -0.91 38.20 8.46
CA THR A 320 0.56 38.10 8.45
C THR A 320 0.96 36.74 7.90
N LEU A 321 1.81 36.73 6.88
CA LEU A 321 2.55 35.54 6.46
C LEU A 321 3.92 35.56 7.15
N GLU A 322 4.19 34.58 8.01
CA GLU A 322 5.47 34.37 8.66
C GLU A 322 6.20 33.16 8.06
N VAL A 323 7.49 33.32 7.78
CA VAL A 323 8.39 32.25 7.37
C VAL A 323 9.59 32.21 8.32
N GLN A 324 9.78 31.07 9.00
CA GLN A 324 10.79 30.88 10.05
C GLN A 324 11.72 29.72 9.69
N LEU A 325 13.03 29.90 9.90
CA LEU A 325 14.00 28.81 9.81
C LEU A 325 13.99 28.02 11.13
N LEU A 326 13.62 26.74 11.08
CA LEU A 326 13.63 25.87 12.27
C LEU A 326 14.97 25.18 12.46
N SER A 327 15.57 24.68 11.38
CA SER A 327 16.87 24.01 11.40
C SER A 327 17.55 24.09 10.04
N LEU A 328 18.88 24.04 10.07
CA LEU A 328 19.74 23.99 8.90
C LEU A 328 20.79 22.89 9.12
N GLU A 329 20.54 21.70 8.57
CA GLU A 329 21.37 20.51 8.79
C GLU A 329 21.62 19.77 7.48
N ALA A 330 22.85 19.29 7.27
CA ALA A 330 23.20 18.42 6.12
C ALA A 330 22.81 18.96 4.72
N GLY A 331 22.81 20.28 4.52
CA GLY A 331 22.41 20.89 3.24
C GLY A 331 20.90 20.91 3.00
N GLN A 332 20.10 20.79 4.07
CA GLN A 332 18.64 20.91 4.07
C GLN A 332 18.22 22.00 5.06
N ALA A 333 17.21 22.78 4.69
CA ALA A 333 16.59 23.81 5.52
C ALA A 333 15.15 23.40 5.85
N SER A 334 14.84 23.27 7.14
CA SER A 334 13.47 23.05 7.61
C SER A 334 12.81 24.40 7.85
N LEU A 335 11.76 24.72 7.09
CA LEU A 335 11.07 26.01 7.15
C LEU A 335 9.65 25.82 7.69
N ARG A 336 9.25 26.71 8.60
CA ARG A 336 7.86 26.85 9.04
C ARG A 336 7.22 28.04 8.34
N PHE A 337 6.10 27.79 7.67
CA PHE A 337 5.25 28.81 7.10
C PHE A 337 3.99 28.94 7.97
N ALA A 338 3.58 30.16 8.30
CA ALA A 338 2.38 30.42 9.08
C ALA A 338 1.61 31.62 8.51
N ILE A 339 0.33 31.43 8.18
CA ILE A 339 -0.59 32.50 7.82
C ILE A 339 -1.46 32.75 9.05
N ILE A 340 -1.32 33.95 9.61
CA ILE A 340 -2.02 34.39 10.82
C ILE A 340 -3.00 35.48 10.43
N ASP A 341 -4.29 35.24 10.67
CA ASP A 341 -5.36 36.21 10.43
C ASP A 341 -6.07 36.58 11.73
N THR A 342 -6.63 37.80 11.77
CA THR A 342 -7.47 38.28 12.88
C THR A 342 -8.97 38.21 12.54
N GLY A 343 -9.36 37.25 11.70
CA GLY A 343 -10.73 37.09 11.20
C GLY A 343 -11.69 36.43 12.20
N ILE A 344 -12.76 35.85 11.68
CA ILE A 344 -13.84 35.26 12.49
C ILE A 344 -13.43 34.04 13.33
N GLY A 345 -12.28 33.43 13.04
CA GLY A 345 -11.83 32.20 13.69
C GLY A 345 -12.72 30.99 13.39
N ILE A 346 -12.37 29.84 13.96
CA ILE A 346 -12.99 28.54 13.69
C ILE A 346 -13.20 27.78 15.00
N SER A 347 -14.41 27.27 15.20
CA SER A 347 -14.76 26.47 16.39
C SER A 347 -14.01 25.12 16.41
N ILE A 348 -13.66 24.66 17.61
CA ILE A 348 -12.88 23.43 17.85
C ILE A 348 -13.49 22.19 17.18
N GLY A 349 -14.81 22.05 17.21
CA GLY A 349 -15.50 20.91 16.59
C GLY A 349 -15.37 20.84 15.07
N ARG A 350 -15.06 21.95 14.40
CA ARG A 350 -14.93 22.02 12.93
C ARG A 350 -13.49 21.89 12.44
N GLN A 351 -12.50 22.15 13.30
CA GLN A 351 -11.09 22.17 12.91
C GLN A 351 -10.60 20.82 12.35
N SER A 352 -11.13 19.71 12.86
CA SER A 352 -10.80 18.36 12.39
C SER A 352 -11.33 18.04 10.99
N GLU A 353 -12.40 18.71 10.55
CA GLU A 353 -13.11 18.43 9.29
C GLU A 353 -12.68 19.38 8.15
N LEU A 354 -11.94 20.46 8.45
CA LEU A 354 -11.54 21.49 7.46
C LEU A 354 -10.70 20.96 6.30
N PHE A 355 -9.95 19.89 6.52
CA PHE A 355 -9.06 19.30 5.53
C PHE A 355 -9.71 18.14 4.76
N GLU A 356 -10.98 17.83 5.02
CA GLU A 356 -11.73 16.84 4.24
C GLU A 356 -12.24 17.46 2.93
N ALA A 357 -12.15 16.70 1.84
CA ALA A 357 -12.57 17.17 0.53
C ALA A 357 -14.09 17.46 0.49
N PHE A 358 -14.48 18.57 -0.15
CA PHE A 358 -15.86 19.03 -0.31
C PHE A 358 -16.59 19.44 0.98
N ASN A 359 -15.88 19.52 2.11
CA ASN A 359 -16.48 19.95 3.36
C ASN A 359 -16.41 21.48 3.49
N GLN A 360 -17.55 22.15 3.56
CA GLN A 360 -17.65 23.62 3.70
C GLN A 360 -18.27 23.97 5.05
N ALA A 361 -17.66 24.89 5.78
CA ALA A 361 -18.14 25.33 7.09
C ALA A 361 -19.51 26.05 7.05
N ASP A 362 -19.94 26.52 5.87
CA ASP A 362 -21.23 27.16 5.64
C ASP A 362 -22.10 26.33 4.67
N ASN A 363 -22.99 25.49 5.20
CA ASN A 363 -24.09 24.88 4.44
C ASN A 363 -25.27 25.85 4.17
N SER A 364 -25.10 27.15 4.46
CA SER A 364 -26.15 28.14 4.22
C SER A 364 -26.17 28.51 2.73
N THR A 365 -27.35 28.43 2.11
CA THR A 365 -27.62 28.77 0.70
C THR A 365 -27.43 30.27 0.39
N THR A 366 -26.99 31.08 1.35
CA THR A 366 -26.74 32.51 1.21
C THR A 366 -25.30 32.72 0.71
N ARG A 367 -25.20 32.94 -0.61
CA ARG A 367 -23.96 33.21 -1.37
C ARG A 367 -23.25 34.50 -0.92
N LEU A 368 -22.57 34.46 0.22
CA LEU A 368 -21.60 35.50 0.61
C LEU A 368 -20.15 35.01 0.53
N TYR A 369 -19.88 33.69 0.66
CA TYR A 369 -18.51 33.16 0.75
C TYR A 369 -18.32 31.80 0.05
N GLY A 370 -18.80 31.61 -1.19
CA GLY A 370 -18.69 30.34 -1.92
C GLY A 370 -17.26 30.06 -2.45
N GLY A 371 -16.64 28.97 -1.99
CA GLY A 371 -15.45 28.36 -2.61
C GLY A 371 -15.77 26.93 -3.08
N THR A 372 -14.81 26.19 -3.64
CA THR A 372 -15.02 24.79 -4.09
C THR A 372 -14.99 23.78 -2.92
N GLY A 373 -14.49 24.17 -1.75
CA GLY A 373 -14.27 23.25 -0.62
C GLY A 373 -13.11 22.26 -0.85
N LEU A 374 -12.30 22.48 -1.90
CA LEU A 374 -11.16 21.63 -2.25
C LEU A 374 -9.80 22.23 -1.83
N GLY A 375 -9.74 23.55 -1.63
CA GLY A 375 -8.48 24.25 -1.41
C GLY A 375 -7.68 23.70 -0.23
N LEU A 376 -8.29 23.60 0.96
CA LEU A 376 -7.57 23.12 2.15
C LEU A 376 -7.16 21.65 2.05
N SER A 377 -8.00 20.78 1.47
CA SER A 377 -7.64 19.38 1.20
C SER A 377 -6.45 19.27 0.23
N ILE A 378 -6.43 20.10 -0.83
CA ILE A 378 -5.30 20.15 -1.77
C ILE A 378 -4.03 20.67 -1.08
N SER A 379 -4.14 21.71 -0.25
CA SER A 379 -3.00 22.22 0.52
C SER A 379 -2.42 21.18 1.47
N LYS A 380 -3.25 20.41 2.16
CA LYS A 380 -2.78 19.32 3.03
C LYS A 380 -2.02 18.25 2.26
N GLU A 381 -2.56 17.83 1.12
CA GLU A 381 -1.93 16.82 0.29
C GLU A 381 -0.62 17.32 -0.35
N LEU A 382 -0.56 18.55 -0.86
CA LEU A 382 0.66 19.15 -1.40
C LEU A 382 1.75 19.27 -0.33
N VAL A 383 1.39 19.74 0.87
CA VAL A 383 2.31 19.80 2.00
C VAL A 383 2.81 18.40 2.38
N SER A 384 1.93 17.40 2.40
CA SER A 384 2.31 16.01 2.70
C SER A 384 3.23 15.43 1.63
N ALA A 385 2.98 15.72 0.35
CA ALA A 385 3.84 15.36 -0.76
C ALA A 385 5.24 15.99 -0.59
N MET A 386 5.32 17.25 -0.13
CA MET A 386 6.57 17.96 0.17
C MET A 386 7.26 17.46 1.46
N GLY A 387 6.83 16.32 2.02
CA GLY A 387 7.38 15.74 3.23
C GLY A 387 7.02 16.51 4.52
N GLY A 388 5.98 17.34 4.45
CA GLY A 388 5.55 18.23 5.53
C GLY A 388 4.25 17.85 6.21
N HIS A 389 3.85 18.67 7.18
CA HIS A 389 2.55 18.56 7.84
C HIS A 389 1.91 19.95 8.00
N ILE A 390 0.60 20.05 7.74
CA ILE A 390 -0.20 21.28 7.92
C ILE A 390 -1.07 21.18 9.18
N ALA A 391 -1.12 22.24 9.96
CA ALA A 391 -1.88 22.36 11.19
C ALA A 391 -2.67 23.67 11.21
N VAL A 392 -3.72 23.70 12.01
CA VAL A 392 -4.55 24.88 12.26
C VAL A 392 -4.69 25.11 13.75
N GLU A 393 -4.48 26.34 14.18
CA GLU A 393 -4.77 26.82 15.53
C GLU A 393 -5.73 27.99 15.38
N SER A 394 -6.93 27.89 15.92
CA SER A 394 -7.95 28.92 15.73
C SER A 394 -8.87 29.01 16.93
N GLN A 395 -9.36 30.23 17.20
CA GLN A 395 -10.34 30.50 18.21
C GLN A 395 -11.41 31.45 17.64
N GLU A 396 -12.67 31.08 17.80
CA GLU A 396 -13.81 31.85 17.31
C GLU A 396 -13.78 33.30 17.85
N GLY A 397 -13.85 34.27 16.94
CA GLY A 397 -13.75 35.70 17.19
C GLY A 397 -12.33 36.26 17.39
N MET A 398 -11.30 35.42 17.40
CA MET A 398 -9.90 35.82 17.67
C MET A 398 -8.97 35.60 16.46
N GLY A 399 -9.49 35.01 15.37
CA GLY A 399 -8.71 34.70 14.16
C GLY A 399 -8.19 33.27 14.07
N SER A 400 -7.38 33.00 13.06
CA SER A 400 -6.80 31.67 12.79
C SER A 400 -5.33 31.74 12.41
N CYS A 401 -4.60 30.70 12.75
CA CYS A 401 -3.23 30.46 12.34
C CYS A 401 -3.16 29.12 11.60
N PHE A 402 -2.99 29.17 10.28
CA PHE A 402 -2.69 27.99 9.48
C PHE A 402 -1.18 27.92 9.30
N SER A 403 -0.57 26.82 9.75
CA SER A 403 0.88 26.65 9.65
C SER A 403 1.26 25.29 9.08
N PHE A 404 2.36 25.26 8.35
CA PHE A 404 2.94 24.01 7.87
C PHE A 404 4.46 24.06 7.92
N ILE A 405 5.07 22.88 8.00
CA ILE A 405 6.52 22.71 8.03
C ILE A 405 6.90 21.85 6.83
N ILE A 406 7.88 22.29 6.04
CA ILE A 406 8.46 21.53 4.94
C ILE A 406 9.99 21.57 5.03
N THR A 407 10.63 20.55 4.45
CA THR A 407 12.10 20.50 4.35
C THR A 407 12.49 20.73 2.89
N LEU A 408 13.39 21.67 2.67
CA LEU A 408 13.89 22.04 1.34
C LEU A 408 15.40 21.83 1.28
N GLY A 409 15.92 21.46 0.11
CA GLY A 409 17.37 21.45 -0.09
C GLY A 409 17.93 22.87 -0.06
N VAL A 410 19.19 23.02 0.30
CA VAL A 410 19.90 24.30 0.19
C VAL A 410 20.63 24.31 -1.14
N GLY A 411 20.20 25.18 -2.05
CA GLY A 411 20.82 25.36 -3.36
C GLY A 411 22.07 26.22 -3.28
N THR A 412 22.87 26.20 -4.35
CA THR A 412 23.88 27.23 -4.57
C THR A 412 23.21 28.48 -5.13
N PRO A 413 23.50 29.68 -4.61
CA PRO A 413 22.91 30.91 -5.14
C PRO A 413 23.29 31.04 -6.61
N VAL A 414 22.28 30.92 -7.47
CA VAL A 414 22.41 31.29 -8.88
C VAL A 414 22.55 32.80 -8.88
N ILE A 415 23.70 33.32 -9.29
CA ILE A 415 23.87 34.75 -9.55
C ILE A 415 23.04 35.06 -10.79
N ASN A 416 21.74 35.27 -10.61
CA ASN A 416 20.93 35.97 -11.59
C ASN A 416 21.26 37.45 -11.43
N PRO A 417 21.86 38.12 -12.43
CA PRO A 417 22.07 39.55 -12.36
C PRO A 417 20.70 40.22 -12.33
N VAL A 418 20.28 40.67 -11.13
CA VAL A 418 19.10 41.49 -10.92
C VAL A 418 19.33 42.80 -11.68
N LEU A 419 18.61 42.99 -12.79
CA LEU A 419 18.46 44.29 -13.42
C LEU A 419 17.60 45.18 -12.51
N PRO A 420 18.00 46.45 -12.26
CA PRO A 420 17.27 47.34 -11.37
C PRO A 420 15.97 47.84 -12.01
N THR A 421 14.87 47.68 -11.27
CA THR A 421 13.56 48.28 -11.56
C THR A 421 13.65 49.81 -11.46
N ILE A 422 13.51 50.51 -12.60
CA ILE A 422 13.11 51.92 -12.63
C ILE A 422 11.99 52.10 -13.66
N ALA A 423 10.93 52.77 -13.23
CA ALA A 423 9.73 53.08 -13.97
C ALA A 423 9.96 53.97 -15.22
N THR A 424 9.12 53.73 -16.23
CA THR A 424 8.69 54.64 -17.32
C THR A 424 9.76 55.20 -18.30
N LYS A 425 10.03 54.44 -19.37
CA LYS A 425 10.11 54.90 -20.78
C LYS A 425 10.40 53.68 -21.66
N ARG A 426 9.91 53.65 -22.92
CA ARG A 426 10.23 52.63 -23.94
C ARG A 426 11.74 52.37 -23.96
N VAL A 427 12.15 51.25 -23.40
CA VAL A 427 13.48 50.66 -23.51
C VAL A 427 13.25 49.30 -24.12
N ASP A 428 13.98 49.01 -25.20
CA ASP A 428 13.94 47.71 -25.87
C ASP A 428 14.39 46.64 -24.86
N THR A 429 13.45 45.87 -24.32
CA THR A 429 13.69 44.92 -23.23
C THR A 429 14.64 43.79 -23.65
N TYR A 430 14.61 43.40 -24.94
CA TYR A 430 15.42 42.32 -25.51
C TYR A 430 16.10 42.76 -26.83
N PRO A 431 17.15 43.60 -26.78
CA PRO A 431 17.78 44.16 -27.98
C PRO A 431 18.37 43.10 -28.92
N GLY A 432 18.77 41.93 -28.41
CA GLY A 432 19.31 40.81 -29.18
C GLY A 432 18.30 40.10 -30.08
N LEU A 433 17.00 40.37 -29.90
CA LEU A 433 15.92 39.75 -30.66
C LEU A 433 15.49 40.58 -31.89
N ARG A 434 16.09 41.73 -32.16
CA ARG A 434 15.72 42.54 -33.33
C ARG A 434 16.19 41.92 -34.64
N ASN A 435 15.29 41.89 -35.63
CA ASN A 435 15.52 41.39 -36.99
C ASN A 435 16.01 39.94 -37.08
N VAL A 436 15.85 39.15 -36.01
CA VAL A 436 16.16 37.71 -36.06
C VAL A 436 14.93 36.95 -36.54
N ARG A 437 15.17 35.87 -37.29
CA ARG A 437 14.09 35.01 -37.78
C ARG A 437 13.96 33.79 -36.89
N VAL A 438 12.78 33.57 -36.32
CA VAL A 438 12.49 32.42 -35.45
C VAL A 438 11.43 31.54 -36.12
N LEU A 439 11.62 30.24 -36.08
CA LEU A 439 10.61 29.27 -36.51
C LEU A 439 9.82 28.82 -35.30
N VAL A 440 8.49 28.94 -35.35
CA VAL A 440 7.61 28.45 -34.28
C VAL A 440 6.76 27.31 -34.80
N VAL A 441 6.81 26.17 -34.10
CA VAL A 441 6.12 24.94 -34.48
C VAL A 441 5.09 24.61 -33.41
N GLU A 442 3.81 24.81 -33.75
CA GLU A 442 2.66 24.71 -32.85
C GLU A 442 1.46 24.17 -33.64
N ASP A 443 0.86 23.07 -33.18
CA ASP A 443 -0.23 22.39 -33.90
C ASP A 443 -1.59 23.07 -33.73
N ASN A 444 -1.76 23.84 -32.65
CA ASN A 444 -2.98 24.60 -32.41
C ASN A 444 -3.09 25.82 -33.34
N GLU A 445 -3.97 25.73 -34.34
CA GLU A 445 -4.21 26.79 -35.33
C GLU A 445 -4.57 28.14 -34.70
N VAL A 446 -5.35 28.13 -33.61
CA VAL A 446 -5.76 29.35 -32.89
C VAL A 446 -4.55 30.00 -32.23
N ILE A 447 -3.69 29.23 -31.56
CA ILE A 447 -2.47 29.78 -30.94
C ILE A 447 -1.54 30.31 -32.04
N ARG A 448 -1.35 29.54 -33.12
CA ARG A 448 -0.48 29.88 -34.25
C ARG A 448 -0.83 31.23 -34.87
N GLU A 449 -2.11 31.56 -35.02
CA GLU A 449 -2.57 32.83 -35.61
C GLU A 449 -2.05 34.07 -34.87
N PHE A 450 -1.81 33.97 -33.55
CA PHE A 450 -1.39 35.11 -32.71
C PHE A 450 0.12 35.21 -32.45
N ILE A 451 0.88 34.15 -32.70
CA ILE A 451 2.33 34.12 -32.44
C ILE A 451 3.08 35.21 -33.22
N PRO A 452 2.79 35.49 -34.50
CA PRO A 452 3.45 36.56 -35.24
C PRO A 452 3.28 37.92 -34.57
N ASP A 453 2.06 38.29 -34.19
CA ASP A 453 1.77 39.60 -33.57
C ASP A 453 2.58 39.82 -32.28
N ILE A 454 2.72 38.77 -31.47
CA ILE A 454 3.44 38.81 -30.18
C ILE A 454 4.95 38.95 -30.39
N MET A 455 5.51 38.20 -31.34
CA MET A 455 6.95 38.18 -31.57
C MET A 455 7.44 39.33 -32.46
N GLU A 456 6.60 39.81 -33.40
CA GLU A 456 6.86 41.00 -34.20
C GLU A 456 6.84 42.27 -33.35
N HIS A 457 6.06 42.31 -32.26
CA HIS A 457 6.09 43.40 -31.28
C HIS A 457 7.50 43.60 -30.69
N GLU A 458 8.25 42.51 -30.47
CA GLU A 458 9.65 42.53 -30.02
C GLU A 458 10.66 42.67 -31.18
N GLY A 459 10.17 42.86 -32.42
CA GLY A 459 10.98 43.12 -33.60
C GLY A 459 11.57 41.87 -34.29
N MET A 460 11.04 40.68 -34.00
CA MET A 460 11.43 39.42 -34.65
C MET A 460 10.66 39.19 -35.96
N GLN A 461 11.21 38.36 -36.86
CA GLN A 461 10.48 37.76 -37.98
C GLN A 461 10.09 36.34 -37.63
N VAL A 462 8.82 35.96 -37.81
CA VAL A 462 8.36 34.61 -37.45
C VAL A 462 7.80 33.88 -38.66
N ASP A 463 8.31 32.66 -38.86
CA ASP A 463 7.66 31.68 -39.72
C ASP A 463 6.98 30.61 -38.85
N LEU A 464 5.84 30.10 -39.30
CA LEU A 464 5.00 29.17 -38.55
C LEU A 464 4.93 27.81 -39.23
N ALA A 465 4.93 26.74 -38.44
CA ALA A 465 4.66 25.37 -38.89
C ALA A 465 3.66 24.69 -37.96
N GLY A 466 2.78 23.86 -38.51
CA GLY A 466 1.77 23.14 -37.74
C GLY A 466 2.17 21.76 -37.26
N ASN A 467 3.33 21.26 -37.67
CA ASN A 467 3.87 19.95 -37.30
C ASN A 467 5.35 19.85 -37.68
N GLY A 468 6.01 18.78 -37.23
CA GLY A 468 7.42 18.53 -37.52
C GLY A 468 7.79 18.40 -39.01
N VAL A 469 6.86 17.98 -39.88
CA VAL A 469 7.13 17.86 -41.33
C VAL A 469 7.24 19.23 -41.98
N GLU A 470 6.31 20.12 -41.67
CA GLU A 470 6.32 21.51 -42.14
C GLU A 470 7.56 22.25 -41.63
N ALA A 471 7.92 22.04 -40.36
CA ALA A 471 9.14 22.62 -39.78
C ALA A 471 10.39 22.19 -40.55
N LEU A 472 10.53 20.91 -40.89
CA LEU A 472 11.64 20.39 -41.69
C LEU A 472 11.66 20.97 -43.12
N ALA A 473 10.49 21.21 -43.72
CA ALA A 473 10.39 21.82 -45.04
C ALA A 473 10.84 23.29 -45.02
N LEU A 474 10.42 24.06 -44.03
CA LEU A 474 10.82 25.45 -43.85
C LEU A 474 12.33 25.57 -43.55
N LEU A 475 12.86 24.73 -42.66
CA LEU A 475 14.30 24.64 -42.39
C LEU A 475 15.14 24.24 -43.62
N ALA A 476 14.55 23.58 -44.62
CA ALA A 476 15.30 23.24 -45.83
C ALA A 476 15.60 24.45 -46.72
N VAL A 477 14.76 25.48 -46.66
CA VAL A 477 14.79 26.65 -47.56
C VAL A 477 15.18 27.95 -46.87
N ASN A 478 15.00 28.05 -45.55
CA ASN A 478 15.31 29.24 -44.75
C ASN A 478 16.34 28.96 -43.65
N ASP A 479 17.04 29.99 -43.20
CA ASP A 479 17.86 29.96 -41.98
C ASP A 479 17.12 30.67 -40.84
N TYR A 480 17.22 30.09 -39.65
CA TYR A 480 16.58 30.60 -38.44
C TYR A 480 17.62 30.78 -37.34
N ALA A 481 17.42 31.78 -36.49
CA ALA A 481 18.24 32.03 -35.31
C ALA A 481 17.90 31.06 -34.16
N ALA A 482 16.64 30.64 -34.07
CA ALA A 482 16.15 29.66 -33.12
C ALA A 482 14.87 28.97 -33.62
N VAL A 483 14.52 27.84 -33.01
CA VAL A 483 13.26 27.13 -33.22
C VAL A 483 12.56 26.94 -31.89
N LEU A 484 11.31 27.41 -31.78
CA LEU A 484 10.39 27.03 -30.71
C LEU A 484 9.58 25.82 -31.18
N MET A 485 9.71 24.68 -30.50
CA MET A 485 9.19 23.39 -30.96
C MET A 485 8.24 22.80 -29.92
N ASP A 486 6.94 22.69 -30.24
CA ASP A 486 6.04 21.89 -29.41
C ASP A 486 6.47 20.42 -29.39
N CYS A 487 6.54 19.82 -28.21
CA CYS A 487 6.88 18.42 -28.02
C CYS A 487 5.81 17.47 -28.55
N GLN A 488 4.53 17.82 -28.44
CA GLN A 488 3.41 16.93 -28.75
C GLN A 488 2.56 17.50 -29.88
N MET A 489 2.74 16.97 -31.09
CA MET A 489 2.01 17.41 -32.28
C MET A 489 1.60 16.22 -33.15
N PRO A 490 0.49 16.29 -33.90
CA PRO A 490 0.09 15.29 -34.88
C PRO A 490 1.06 15.22 -36.06
N VAL A 491 0.97 14.12 -36.84
CA VAL A 491 1.80 13.80 -38.02
C VAL A 491 3.27 13.52 -37.70
N MET A 492 3.98 14.47 -37.08
CA MET A 492 5.35 14.32 -36.59
C MET A 492 5.54 15.16 -35.34
N ASP A 493 5.85 14.48 -34.24
CA ASP A 493 6.09 15.12 -32.94
C ASP A 493 7.42 15.90 -32.91
N GLY A 494 7.57 16.79 -31.94
CA GLY A 494 8.74 17.64 -31.80
C GLY A 494 10.03 16.86 -31.51
N TYR A 495 9.93 15.69 -30.87
CA TYR A 495 11.08 14.84 -30.57
C TYR A 495 11.68 14.24 -31.85
N GLU A 496 10.85 13.65 -32.70
CA GLU A 496 11.24 13.08 -33.99
C GLU A 496 11.70 14.17 -34.96
N ALA A 497 11.00 15.32 -34.99
CA ALA A 497 11.42 16.48 -35.77
C ALA A 497 12.83 16.93 -35.39
N THR A 498 13.10 17.08 -34.09
CA THR A 498 14.41 17.50 -33.57
C THR A 498 15.50 16.49 -33.94
N ARG A 499 15.27 15.17 -33.79
CA ARG A 499 16.24 14.15 -34.21
C ARG A 499 16.60 14.29 -35.69
N ARG A 500 15.60 14.51 -36.56
CA ARG A 500 15.82 14.71 -38.00
C ARG A 500 16.56 16.00 -38.33
N ILE A 501 16.30 17.07 -37.59
CA ILE A 501 17.05 18.33 -37.71
C ILE A 501 18.52 18.09 -37.35
N ARG A 502 18.79 17.38 -36.24
CA ARG A 502 20.15 17.14 -35.73
C ARG A 502 21.01 16.20 -36.56
N ILE A 503 20.42 15.34 -37.39
CA ILE A 503 21.17 14.53 -38.37
C ILE A 503 21.90 15.43 -39.40
N LYS A 504 21.39 16.64 -39.66
CA LYS A 504 21.97 17.56 -40.64
C LYS A 504 23.06 18.42 -39.99
N PRO A 505 24.33 18.36 -40.45
CA PRO A 505 25.43 19.13 -39.87
C PRO A 505 25.18 20.64 -39.85
N ARG A 506 24.43 21.17 -40.83
CA ARG A 506 24.02 22.58 -40.92
C ARG A 506 23.29 23.07 -39.66
N PHE A 507 22.52 22.21 -38.99
CA PHE A 507 21.71 22.58 -37.83
C PHE A 507 22.30 22.08 -36.51
N ALA A 508 23.56 21.67 -36.48
CA ALA A 508 24.19 21.13 -35.27
C ALA A 508 24.20 22.14 -34.11
N LYS A 509 24.34 23.44 -34.42
CA LYS A 509 24.36 24.53 -33.43
C LYS A 509 23.06 25.33 -33.33
N LEU A 510 22.04 25.01 -34.14
CA LEU A 510 20.77 25.74 -34.13
C LEU A 510 20.04 25.54 -32.79
N PRO A 511 19.75 26.60 -32.01
CA PRO A 511 18.96 26.47 -30.80
C PRO A 511 17.56 25.92 -31.10
N ILE A 512 17.21 24.79 -30.50
CA ILE A 512 15.84 24.25 -30.53
C ILE A 512 15.35 24.21 -29.08
N ILE A 513 14.37 25.06 -28.78
CA ILE A 513 13.78 25.22 -27.46
C ILE A 513 12.42 24.51 -27.48
N ALA A 514 12.27 23.52 -26.60
CA ALA A 514 11.06 22.73 -26.46
C ALA A 514 9.94 23.57 -25.85
N MET A 515 8.70 23.39 -26.29
CA MET A 515 7.51 23.85 -25.60
C MET A 515 6.75 22.62 -25.11
N THR A 516 6.66 22.40 -23.79
CA THR A 516 6.06 21.18 -23.22
C THR A 516 4.98 21.49 -22.19
N GLY A 517 3.90 20.70 -22.19
CA GLY A 517 2.83 20.77 -21.19
C GLY A 517 3.09 20.02 -19.88
N ASN A 518 4.20 19.27 -19.79
CA ASN A 518 4.61 18.51 -18.62
C ASN A 518 6.11 18.77 -18.37
N VAL A 519 6.47 19.21 -17.17
CA VAL A 519 7.86 19.49 -16.79
C VAL A 519 8.39 18.35 -15.89
N LEU A 520 8.16 17.10 -16.31
CA LEU A 520 8.72 15.95 -15.62
C LEU A 520 10.21 15.80 -15.98
N ASP A 521 11.07 15.41 -15.04
CA ASP A 521 12.50 15.16 -15.29
C ASP A 521 12.74 14.19 -16.46
N GLN A 522 11.88 13.19 -16.61
CA GLN A 522 11.92 12.25 -17.75
C GLN A 522 11.63 12.92 -19.09
N GLU A 523 10.75 13.91 -19.14
CA GLU A 523 10.48 14.67 -20.36
C GLU A 523 11.62 15.64 -20.66
N ARG A 524 12.22 16.26 -19.63
CA ARG A 524 13.43 17.08 -19.77
C ARG A 524 14.61 16.26 -20.30
N GLU A 525 14.89 15.10 -19.72
CA GLU A 525 15.90 14.16 -20.22
C GLU A 525 15.60 13.75 -21.66
N ARG A 526 14.34 13.51 -22.00
CA ARG A 526 13.92 13.12 -23.35
C ARG A 526 14.11 14.27 -24.37
N CYS A 527 13.85 15.52 -23.98
CA CYS A 527 14.12 16.70 -24.80
C CYS A 527 15.62 16.87 -25.06
N LEU A 528 16.45 16.77 -24.03
CA LEU A 528 17.90 16.85 -24.18
C LEU A 528 18.45 15.67 -25.01
N ALA A 529 17.96 14.46 -24.78
CA ALA A 529 18.39 13.24 -25.48
C ALA A 529 17.98 13.20 -26.96
N CYS A 530 16.96 13.96 -27.38
CA CYS A 530 16.63 14.13 -28.80
C CYS A 530 17.41 15.28 -29.46
N GLY A 531 18.15 16.07 -28.68
CA GLY A 531 19.03 17.13 -29.12
C GLY A 531 18.43 18.54 -29.03
N MET A 532 17.37 18.75 -28.26
CA MET A 532 16.89 20.09 -27.90
C MET A 532 17.86 20.74 -26.91
N ASN A 533 17.90 22.07 -26.93
CA ASN A 533 18.81 22.89 -26.13
C ASN A 533 18.18 23.30 -24.79
N ASP A 534 16.88 23.53 -24.80
CA ASP A 534 16.16 24.05 -23.65
C ASP A 534 14.67 23.69 -23.70
N PHE A 535 13.92 24.08 -22.69
CA PHE A 535 12.47 23.90 -22.63
C PHE A 535 11.77 25.09 -21.98
N ILE A 536 10.51 25.29 -22.37
CA ILE A 536 9.57 26.27 -21.85
C ILE A 536 8.30 25.50 -21.49
N SER A 537 7.82 25.66 -20.26
CA SER A 537 6.60 25.04 -19.79
C SER A 537 5.36 25.72 -20.38
N LYS A 538 4.34 24.95 -20.75
CA LYS A 538 3.00 25.44 -21.07
C LYS A 538 2.16 25.45 -19.77
N PRO A 539 1.42 26.52 -19.44
CA PRO A 539 1.11 27.69 -20.27
C PRO A 539 2.33 28.61 -20.48
N VAL A 540 2.46 29.11 -21.72
CA VAL A 540 3.63 29.90 -22.14
C VAL A 540 3.59 31.28 -21.50
N GLU A 541 4.66 31.63 -20.77
CA GLU A 541 4.93 32.97 -20.28
C GLU A 541 5.87 33.69 -21.26
N TRP A 542 5.36 34.70 -21.97
CA TRP A 542 6.07 35.32 -23.09
C TRP A 542 7.37 36.03 -22.71
N ASP A 543 7.41 36.66 -21.53
CA ASP A 543 8.66 37.26 -21.03
C ASP A 543 9.76 36.21 -20.83
N HIS A 544 9.38 35.02 -20.33
CA HIS A 544 10.31 33.90 -20.20
C HIS A 544 10.77 33.35 -21.56
N VAL A 545 9.88 33.33 -22.56
CA VAL A 545 10.23 32.96 -23.95
C VAL A 545 11.26 33.92 -24.51
N PHE A 546 11.02 35.23 -24.41
CA PHE A 546 11.92 36.25 -24.96
C PHE A 546 13.29 36.21 -24.27
N PHE A 547 13.32 36.12 -22.95
CA PHE A 547 14.57 35.97 -22.21
C PHE A 547 15.36 34.73 -22.65
N THR A 548 14.69 33.58 -22.76
CA THR A 548 15.32 32.32 -23.17
C THR A 548 15.85 32.40 -24.60
N LEU A 549 15.07 32.96 -25.52
CA LEU A 549 15.50 33.19 -26.90
C LEU A 549 16.72 34.11 -26.96
N GLU A 550 16.72 35.22 -26.23
CA GLU A 550 17.82 36.17 -26.25
C GLU A 550 19.11 35.51 -25.75
N CYS A 551 19.04 34.75 -24.65
CA CYS A 551 20.18 34.00 -24.13
C CYS A 551 20.78 33.04 -25.15
N TRP A 552 19.94 32.24 -25.84
CA TRP A 552 20.40 31.25 -26.81
C TRP A 552 20.83 31.83 -28.14
N ILE A 553 20.30 32.99 -28.53
CA ILE A 553 20.67 33.67 -29.79
C ILE A 553 21.96 34.48 -29.60
N THR A 554 22.17 35.09 -28.43
CA THR A 554 23.33 35.97 -28.18
C THR A 554 24.56 35.22 -27.65
N ASP A 555 24.39 34.19 -26.80
CA ASP A 555 25.49 33.37 -26.27
C ASP A 555 25.16 31.86 -26.26
N PRO A 556 25.11 31.19 -27.42
CA PRO A 556 24.77 29.77 -27.50
C PRO A 556 25.81 28.86 -26.82
N GLU A 557 27.09 29.27 -26.77
CA GLU A 557 28.19 28.45 -26.24
C GLU A 557 28.29 28.55 -24.71
N GLY A 558 28.05 29.73 -24.13
CA GLY A 558 27.94 29.91 -22.68
C GLY A 558 26.73 29.20 -22.08
N GLN A 559 25.58 29.25 -22.75
CA GLN A 559 24.36 28.55 -22.31
C GLN A 559 24.51 27.02 -22.35
N ALA A 560 25.16 26.49 -23.38
CA ALA A 560 25.45 25.06 -23.48
C ALA A 560 26.45 24.55 -22.42
N ALA A 561 27.30 25.43 -21.88
CA ALA A 561 28.26 25.11 -20.82
C ALA A 561 27.63 25.13 -19.42
N LEU A 562 26.62 25.97 -19.19
CA LEU A 562 25.88 26.06 -17.92
C LEU A 562 24.92 24.89 -17.68
N LYS A 563 24.53 24.17 -18.74
CA LYS A 563 23.55 23.06 -18.69
C LYS A 563 24.14 21.65 -18.78
N LYS A 564 25.48 21.53 -18.84
CA LYS A 564 26.22 20.26 -18.69
C LYS A 564 26.70 20.10 -17.26
#